data_AF-A0A3B1C3I4-F1
#
_entry.id   AF-A0A3B1C3I4-F1
#
_cell.length_a   1.000
_cell.length_b   1.000
_cell.length_c   1.000
_cell.angle_alpha   90.00
_cell.angle_beta   90.00
_cell.angle_gamma   90.00
#
_symmetry.space_group_name_H-M   'P 1'
#
loop_
_entity.id
_entity.type
_entity.pdbx_description
1 polymer ?
#
loop_
_entity_poly.entity_id
_entity_poly.type
_entity_poly.pdbx_seq_one_letter_code
_entity_poly.pdbx_strand_id
1 'polypeptide(L)'
;MMKMVLSRIVFLMFALFSLLSFTTEGDLVYRIKKIDKEIKVDANWNKDIWKNIDALQLKNYMGAKPEHFPTVYAKVAYSDSNLYVIFKVNDQYVRSVAKKYQDKVFEDSCVEFFFTPDDNSKKGYFNLESNCGGVQLFHYNSLNDQKRVPIKYEDYQKVTVAHSLPKINDPEIKKKITWYLEYKIPFELIEKYYKMKKPTAGTEWKGNFYKCGDKTSHPHWLTWNKVEYPTPNFHMPQYFGTLIFE
;
A
#
# COMPACT_ATOMS: atom_id res chain seq x y z
N MET A 1 29.23 57.26 44.92
CA MET A 1 30.05 56.49 43.97
C MET A 1 30.46 55.20 44.66
N MET A 2 29.61 54.17 44.58
CA MET A 2 29.68 52.96 45.42
C MET A 2 29.78 51.72 44.50
N LYS A 3 30.78 50.88 44.79
CA LYS A 3 31.14 49.65 44.08
C LYS A 3 29.98 48.64 44.10
N MET A 4 29.84 47.85 43.03
CA MET A 4 29.37 46.47 43.18
C MET A 4 29.84 45.57 42.03
N VAL A 5 30.52 44.51 42.44
CA VAL A 5 31.01 43.37 41.66
C VAL A 5 29.79 42.52 41.26
N LEU A 6 29.67 42.13 39.99
CA LEU A 6 28.75 41.06 39.58
C LEU A 6 29.53 39.79 39.25
N SER A 7 29.31 38.79 40.09
CA SER A 7 29.76 37.40 39.97
C SER A 7 29.05 36.70 38.80
N ARG A 8 29.81 35.91 38.02
CA ARG A 8 29.28 35.04 36.98
C ARG A 8 28.82 33.73 37.60
N ILE A 9 27.51 33.48 37.60
CA ILE A 9 26.92 32.16 37.90
C ILE A 9 26.50 31.55 36.57
N VAL A 10 27.11 30.43 36.20
CA VAL A 10 26.72 29.58 35.07
C VAL A 10 25.73 28.54 35.60
N PHE A 11 24.48 28.59 35.15
CA PHE A 11 23.49 27.52 35.40
C PHE A 11 23.63 26.45 34.32
N LEU A 12 24.06 25.24 34.71
CA LEU A 12 23.95 24.04 33.89
C LEU A 12 22.59 23.38 34.18
N MET A 13 21.65 23.50 33.24
CA MET A 13 20.42 22.69 33.23
C MET A 13 20.74 21.32 32.62
N PHE A 14 20.76 20.28 33.45
CA PHE A 14 20.66 18.90 32.98
C PHE A 14 19.19 18.57 32.72
N ALA A 15 18.81 18.44 31.45
CA ALA A 15 17.52 17.88 31.06
C ALA A 15 17.62 16.34 31.12
N LEU A 16 16.97 15.73 32.12
CA LEU A 16 16.70 14.29 32.11
C LEU A 16 15.65 14.00 31.03
N PHE A 17 16.06 13.41 29.91
CA PHE A 17 15.14 12.78 28.99
C PHE A 17 14.80 11.38 29.50
N SER A 18 13.60 11.23 30.07
CA SER A 18 13.02 9.92 30.33
C SER A 18 12.70 9.25 28.99
N LEU A 19 13.39 8.15 28.67
CA LEU A 19 12.99 7.24 27.59
C LEU A 19 11.65 6.59 27.98
N LEU A 20 10.56 7.20 27.51
CA LEU A 20 9.28 6.52 27.41
C LEU A 20 9.41 5.45 26.33
N SER A 21 9.53 4.19 26.75
CA SER A 21 9.35 3.04 25.88
C SER A 21 7.90 3.04 25.39
N PHE A 22 7.67 3.59 24.20
CA PHE A 22 6.43 3.35 23.49
C PHE A 22 6.38 1.87 23.11
N THR A 23 5.48 1.12 23.73
CA THR A 23 5.13 -0.21 23.26
C THR A 23 4.40 -0.03 21.93
N THR A 24 5.07 -0.32 20.82
CA THR A 24 4.40 -0.42 19.52
C THR A 24 3.42 -1.58 19.61
N GLU A 25 2.11 -1.32 19.45
CA GLU A 25 1.19 -2.35 18.98
C GLU A 25 1.87 -3.05 17.81
N GLY A 26 2.07 -4.38 17.92
CA GLY A 26 2.86 -5.12 16.94
C GLY A 26 2.28 -4.97 15.53
N ASP A 27 3.15 -4.99 14.53
CA ASP A 27 2.76 -4.94 13.12
C ASP A 27 1.68 -5.97 12.80
N LEU A 28 0.68 -5.57 12.00
CA LEU A 28 -0.37 -6.48 11.56
C LEU A 28 0.22 -7.61 10.71
N VAL A 29 -0.35 -8.81 10.87
CA VAL A 29 0.01 -10.00 10.11
C VAL A 29 -1.15 -10.38 9.19
N TYR A 30 -0.85 -10.66 7.92
CA TYR A 30 -1.79 -11.20 6.93
C TYR A 30 -1.26 -12.52 6.35
N ARG A 31 -2.13 -13.53 6.29
CA ARG A 31 -1.81 -14.87 5.80
C ARG A 31 -2.27 -15.02 4.35
N ILE A 32 -1.34 -15.31 3.44
CA ILE A 32 -1.57 -15.41 2.00
C ILE A 32 -1.68 -16.89 1.64
N LYS A 33 -2.87 -17.33 1.28
CA LYS A 33 -3.12 -18.73 0.94
C LYS A 33 -2.59 -19.08 -0.45
N LYS A 34 -1.96 -20.26 -0.57
CA LYS A 34 -1.65 -20.86 -1.86
C LYS A 34 -2.92 -21.33 -2.58
N ILE A 35 -2.90 -21.22 -3.90
CA ILE A 35 -3.94 -21.72 -4.80
C ILE A 35 -3.30 -22.66 -5.83
N ASP A 36 -3.96 -23.78 -6.11
CA ASP A 36 -3.41 -24.84 -6.96
C ASP A 36 -3.65 -24.62 -8.47
N LYS A 37 -4.47 -23.63 -8.83
CA LYS A 37 -4.86 -23.36 -10.21
C LYS A 37 -4.76 -21.88 -10.51
N GLU A 38 -4.32 -21.57 -11.72
CA GLU A 38 -4.44 -20.22 -12.26
C GLU A 38 -5.91 -19.78 -12.26
N ILE A 39 -6.16 -18.56 -11.80
CA ILE A 39 -7.51 -18.00 -11.75
C ILE A 39 -7.68 -16.93 -12.81
N LYS A 40 -8.87 -16.91 -13.41
CA LYS A 40 -9.27 -15.82 -14.29
C LYS A 40 -9.33 -14.52 -13.48
N VAL A 41 -8.65 -13.48 -13.95
CA VAL A 41 -8.73 -12.11 -13.41
C VAL A 41 -9.91 -11.42 -14.09
N ASP A 42 -11.01 -11.21 -13.36
CA ASP A 42 -12.28 -10.69 -13.86
C ASP A 42 -13.05 -9.79 -12.86
N ALA A 43 -12.37 -9.36 -11.78
CA ALA A 43 -12.90 -8.49 -10.74
C ALA A 43 -14.12 -9.05 -9.98
N ASN A 44 -14.32 -10.38 -9.99
CA ASN A 44 -15.39 -11.02 -9.23
C ASN A 44 -14.95 -11.42 -7.81
N TRP A 45 -15.24 -10.57 -6.82
CA TRP A 45 -14.97 -10.84 -5.39
C TRP A 45 -15.58 -12.13 -4.85
N ASN A 46 -16.69 -12.60 -5.45
CA ASN A 46 -17.45 -13.75 -4.97
C ASN A 46 -17.11 -15.04 -5.74
N LYS A 47 -16.07 -15.07 -6.58
CA LYS A 47 -15.63 -16.33 -7.20
C LYS A 47 -15.07 -17.27 -6.13
N ASP A 48 -15.15 -18.58 -6.38
CA ASP A 48 -14.98 -19.59 -5.34
C ASP A 48 -13.65 -19.53 -4.59
N ILE A 49 -12.55 -19.23 -5.28
CA ILE A 49 -11.23 -19.12 -4.64
C ILE A 49 -11.20 -18.02 -3.56
N TRP A 50 -11.85 -16.89 -3.82
CA TRP A 50 -11.84 -15.75 -2.91
C TRP A 50 -12.73 -15.98 -1.70
N LYS A 51 -13.75 -16.84 -1.78
CA LYS A 51 -14.63 -17.15 -0.63
C LYS A 51 -13.86 -17.76 0.55
N ASN A 52 -12.79 -18.52 0.26
CA ASN A 52 -12.01 -19.23 1.25
C ASN A 52 -10.77 -18.45 1.75
N ILE A 53 -10.61 -17.20 1.30
CA ILE A 53 -9.48 -16.34 1.66
C ILE A 53 -10.02 -15.19 2.52
N ASP A 54 -9.42 -15.05 3.70
CA ASP A 54 -9.78 -13.99 4.63
C ASP A 54 -9.42 -12.62 4.05
N ALA A 55 -10.32 -11.66 4.23
CA ALA A 55 -10.07 -10.29 3.80
C ALA A 55 -9.37 -9.51 4.91
N LEU A 56 -8.32 -8.77 4.55
CA LEU A 56 -7.87 -7.65 5.38
C LEU A 56 -8.78 -6.45 5.15
N GLN A 57 -8.81 -5.53 6.13
CA GLN A 57 -9.56 -4.28 6.05
C GLN A 57 -8.62 -3.11 6.37
N LEU A 58 -8.71 -2.03 5.60
CA LEU A 58 -7.99 -0.79 5.90
C LEU A 58 -8.81 -0.03 6.95
N LYS A 59 -8.28 0.01 8.18
CA LYS A 59 -8.92 0.66 9.34
C LYS A 59 -8.12 1.85 9.86
N ASN A 60 -6.88 1.98 9.43
CA ASN A 60 -5.97 3.05 9.82
C ASN A 60 -6.00 4.18 8.78
N TYR A 61 -5.46 5.33 9.16
CA TYR A 61 -5.36 6.51 8.31
C TYR A 61 -4.12 7.31 8.67
N MET A 62 -3.67 8.16 7.74
CA MET A 62 -2.57 9.09 7.97
C MET A 62 -3.07 10.53 8.08
N GLY A 63 -2.40 11.32 8.92
CA GLY A 63 -2.81 12.70 9.20
C GLY A 63 -4.08 12.77 10.06
N ALA A 64 -4.86 13.82 9.88
CA ALA A 64 -6.17 13.95 10.52
C ALA A 64 -7.13 12.87 9.99
N LYS A 65 -8.04 12.40 10.84
CA LYS A 65 -9.07 11.44 10.42
C LYS A 65 -9.92 12.08 9.30
N PRO A 66 -9.99 11.47 8.10
CA PRO A 66 -10.77 12.04 7.02
C PRO A 66 -12.27 11.92 7.31
N GLU A 67 -13.06 12.92 6.92
CA GLU A 67 -14.53 12.88 7.03
C GLU A 67 -15.12 11.77 6.14
N HIS A 68 -14.56 11.63 4.94
CA HIS A 68 -14.88 10.53 4.04
C HIS A 68 -13.95 9.34 4.30
N PHE A 69 -14.52 8.22 4.74
CA PHE A 69 -13.78 7.01 5.11
C PHE A 69 -14.39 5.80 4.37
N PRO A 70 -13.99 5.54 3.11
CA PRO A 70 -14.50 4.39 2.38
C PRO A 70 -14.15 3.07 3.07
N THR A 71 -15.04 2.09 2.99
CA THR A 71 -14.77 0.76 3.51
C THR A 71 -14.01 -0.05 2.47
N VAL A 72 -12.77 -0.42 2.79
CA VAL A 72 -11.87 -1.11 1.86
C VAL A 72 -11.48 -2.47 2.40
N TYR A 73 -11.66 -3.49 1.56
CA TYR A 73 -11.18 -4.84 1.81
C TYR A 73 -10.20 -5.26 0.72
N ALA A 74 -9.20 -6.05 1.09
CA ALA A 74 -8.34 -6.71 0.13
C ALA A 74 -8.17 -8.20 0.47
N LYS A 75 -7.89 -9.01 -0.55
CA LYS A 75 -7.47 -10.40 -0.40
C LYS A 75 -6.23 -10.62 -1.25
N VAL A 76 -5.32 -11.45 -0.76
CA VAL A 76 -4.14 -11.88 -1.50
C VAL A 76 -4.08 -13.39 -1.54
N ALA A 77 -3.74 -13.93 -2.70
CA ALA A 77 -3.47 -15.33 -2.92
C ALA A 77 -2.16 -15.48 -3.71
N TYR A 78 -1.58 -16.66 -3.70
CA TYR A 78 -0.43 -16.95 -4.56
C TYR A 78 -0.50 -18.35 -5.14
N SER A 79 0.16 -18.54 -6.28
CA SER A 79 0.39 -19.84 -6.93
C SER A 79 1.90 -20.07 -7.02
N ASP A 80 2.36 -21.10 -7.72
CA ASP A 80 3.79 -21.30 -7.96
C ASP A 80 4.44 -20.21 -8.84
N SER A 81 3.63 -19.46 -9.60
CA SER A 81 4.12 -18.52 -10.62
C SER A 81 3.64 -17.09 -10.44
N ASN A 82 2.57 -16.86 -9.67
CA ASN A 82 1.88 -15.58 -9.64
C ASN A 82 1.39 -15.21 -8.23
N LEU A 83 1.41 -13.91 -7.96
CA LEU A 83 0.70 -13.27 -6.86
C LEU A 83 -0.61 -12.67 -7.38
N TYR A 84 -1.70 -12.85 -6.64
CA TYR A 84 -3.03 -12.35 -6.98
C TYR A 84 -3.54 -11.43 -5.90
N VAL A 85 -4.09 -10.29 -6.28
CA VAL A 85 -4.69 -9.33 -5.34
C VAL A 85 -6.06 -8.93 -5.85
N ILE A 86 -7.03 -8.87 -4.96
CA ILE A 86 -8.34 -8.29 -5.25
C ILE A 86 -8.73 -7.30 -4.16
N PHE A 87 -9.26 -6.15 -4.57
CA PHE A 87 -9.84 -5.14 -3.72
C PHE A 87 -11.35 -5.08 -3.90
N LYS A 88 -12.05 -4.81 -2.80
CA LYS A 88 -13.46 -4.41 -2.77
C LYS A 88 -13.55 -3.09 -2.01
N VAL A 89 -14.09 -2.07 -2.67
CA VAL A 89 -14.19 -0.72 -2.11
C VAL A 89 -15.65 -0.29 -2.12
N ASN A 90 -16.21 -0.06 -0.94
CA ASN A 90 -17.49 0.63 -0.80
C ASN A 90 -17.19 2.11 -0.60
N ASP A 91 -17.50 2.90 -1.61
CA ASP A 91 -17.03 4.29 -1.73
C ASP A 91 -18.16 5.23 -2.14
N GLN A 92 -17.87 6.52 -2.06
CA GLN A 92 -18.65 7.65 -2.55
C GLN A 92 -17.63 8.68 -3.06
N TYR A 93 -17.94 9.45 -4.11
CA TYR A 93 -16.98 10.39 -4.71
C TYR A 93 -15.85 9.65 -5.46
N VAL A 94 -16.26 8.81 -6.41
CA VAL A 94 -15.34 7.96 -7.19
C VAL A 94 -14.94 8.63 -8.51
N ARG A 95 -13.64 8.75 -8.74
CA ARG A 95 -13.02 9.46 -9.87
C ARG A 95 -11.97 8.58 -10.53
N SER A 96 -11.91 8.58 -11.86
CA SER A 96 -10.73 8.10 -12.61
C SER A 96 -10.54 8.87 -13.91
N VAL A 97 -9.42 9.60 -14.04
CA VAL A 97 -9.10 10.38 -15.25
C VAL A 97 -7.78 9.99 -15.90
N ALA A 98 -6.88 9.33 -15.15
CA ALA A 98 -5.63 8.83 -15.68
C ALA A 98 -5.89 7.88 -16.85
N LYS A 99 -5.07 7.96 -17.91
CA LYS A 99 -5.34 7.27 -19.20
C LYS A 99 -4.31 6.21 -19.54
N LYS A 100 -3.07 6.41 -19.11
CA LYS A 100 -1.90 5.63 -19.51
C LYS A 100 -1.21 5.03 -18.29
N TYR A 101 -0.54 3.90 -18.51
CA TYR A 101 0.35 3.31 -17.54
C TYR A 101 1.38 4.34 -17.03
N GLN A 102 1.64 4.34 -15.72
CA GLN A 102 2.47 5.32 -15.00
C GLN A 102 1.91 6.76 -14.90
N ASP A 103 0.66 7.01 -15.31
CA ASP A 103 0.00 8.27 -14.97
C ASP A 103 -0.21 8.39 -13.45
N LYS A 104 -0.54 9.61 -12.97
CA LYS A 104 -0.74 9.92 -11.54
C LYS A 104 -2.06 9.35 -11.00
N VAL A 105 -2.12 8.03 -10.87
CA VAL A 105 -3.32 7.30 -10.43
C VAL A 105 -3.73 7.62 -8.98
N PHE A 106 -2.79 8.02 -8.12
CA PHE A 106 -3.08 8.47 -6.74
C PHE A 106 -3.94 9.75 -6.67
N GLU A 107 -4.02 10.54 -7.76
CA GLU A 107 -4.94 11.68 -7.86
C GLU A 107 -6.41 11.22 -8.09
N ASP A 108 -6.60 10.00 -8.57
CA ASP A 108 -7.89 9.34 -8.78
C ASP A 108 -8.27 8.48 -7.57
N SER A 109 -9.48 7.90 -7.54
CA SER A 109 -9.84 6.91 -6.52
C SER A 109 -8.98 5.66 -6.66
N CYS A 110 -7.96 5.53 -5.81
CA CYS A 110 -6.84 4.61 -6.00
C CYS A 110 -6.67 3.65 -4.83
N VAL A 111 -6.48 2.37 -5.13
CA VAL A 111 -6.00 1.36 -4.17
C VAL A 111 -4.57 0.98 -4.49
N GLU A 112 -3.80 0.67 -3.46
CA GLU A 112 -2.38 0.41 -3.63
C GLU A 112 -1.93 -0.79 -2.79
N PHE A 113 -0.95 -1.52 -3.32
CA PHE A 113 -0.26 -2.58 -2.60
C PHE A 113 1.24 -2.37 -2.70
N PHE A 114 1.87 -2.21 -1.54
CA PHE A 114 3.30 -2.02 -1.42
C PHE A 114 3.90 -3.24 -0.72
N PHE A 115 5.00 -3.77 -1.24
CA PHE A 115 5.61 -4.97 -0.67
C PHE A 115 7.11 -5.07 -0.93
N THR A 116 7.82 -5.62 0.05
CA THR A 116 9.18 -6.12 -0.07
C THR A 116 9.12 -7.64 -0.11
N PRO A 117 9.66 -8.30 -1.16
CA PRO A 117 9.67 -9.75 -1.26
C PRO A 117 10.77 -10.40 -0.40
N ASP A 118 10.84 -9.98 0.86
CA ASP A 118 11.79 -10.38 1.90
C ASP A 118 11.23 -9.97 3.28
N ASP A 119 11.72 -10.58 4.36
CA ASP A 119 11.33 -10.27 5.74
C ASP A 119 11.88 -8.91 6.21
N ASN A 120 12.79 -8.33 5.42
CA ASN A 120 13.48 -7.10 5.70
C ASN A 120 13.21 -6.05 4.62
N SER A 121 12.46 -5.01 4.99
CA SER A 121 12.05 -3.93 4.09
C SER A 121 13.15 -2.93 3.74
N LYS A 122 14.35 -3.04 4.32
CA LYS A 122 15.45 -2.07 4.15
C LYS A 122 16.13 -2.12 2.78
N LYS A 123 16.02 -3.22 2.03
CA LYS A 123 16.70 -3.36 0.72
C LYS A 123 15.97 -2.59 -0.39
N GLY A 124 14.65 -2.63 -0.35
CA GLY A 124 13.79 -2.08 -1.39
C GLY A 124 12.40 -2.68 -1.35
N TYR A 125 11.47 -2.06 -2.07
CA TYR A 125 10.08 -2.48 -2.14
C TYR A 125 9.44 -2.06 -3.46
N PHE A 126 8.34 -2.72 -3.79
CA PHE A 126 7.51 -2.39 -4.93
C PHE A 126 6.31 -1.57 -4.47
N ASN A 127 5.85 -0.63 -5.30
CA ASN A 127 4.53 -0.01 -5.17
C ASN A 127 3.72 -0.21 -6.44
N LEU A 128 2.63 -0.97 -6.35
CA LEU A 128 1.62 -1.04 -7.41
C LEU A 128 0.39 -0.25 -6.97
N GLU A 129 0.18 0.88 -7.63
CA GLU A 129 -0.93 1.79 -7.41
C GLU A 129 -1.92 1.62 -8.56
N SER A 130 -3.21 1.64 -8.29
CA SER A 130 -4.24 1.39 -9.30
C SER A 130 -5.51 2.17 -9.03
N ASN A 131 -5.90 3.01 -9.99
CA ASN A 131 -7.19 3.69 -9.91
C ASN A 131 -8.35 2.72 -10.16
N CYS A 132 -9.55 3.14 -9.80
CA CYS A 132 -10.77 2.33 -9.94
C CYS A 132 -11.12 1.95 -11.40
N GLY A 133 -10.51 2.64 -12.38
CA GLY A 133 -10.62 2.37 -13.81
C GLY A 133 -9.52 1.45 -14.36
N GLY A 134 -8.70 0.85 -13.50
CA GLY A 134 -7.69 -0.14 -13.87
C GLY A 134 -6.41 0.43 -14.51
N VAL A 135 -6.21 1.75 -14.50
CA VAL A 135 -4.91 2.33 -14.85
C VAL A 135 -3.97 2.15 -13.67
N GLN A 136 -2.76 1.68 -13.94
CA GLN A 136 -1.77 1.35 -12.92
C GLN A 136 -0.49 2.19 -13.05
N LEU A 137 0.15 2.41 -11.91
CA LEU A 137 1.50 2.94 -11.78
C LEU A 137 2.29 1.91 -10.96
N PHE A 138 3.45 1.50 -11.46
CA PHE A 138 4.23 0.41 -10.86
C PHE A 138 5.70 0.76 -10.82
N HIS A 139 6.26 0.83 -9.60
CA HIS A 139 7.68 1.08 -9.40
C HIS A 139 8.30 0.04 -8.48
N TYR A 140 9.60 -0.17 -8.70
CA TYR A 140 10.52 -0.71 -7.71
C TYR A 140 11.32 0.45 -7.08
N ASN A 141 11.41 0.50 -5.77
CA ASN A 141 12.17 1.49 -5.02
C ASN A 141 13.36 0.80 -4.37
N SER A 142 14.56 1.00 -4.92
CA SER A 142 15.82 0.57 -4.30
C SER A 142 16.19 1.56 -3.21
N LEU A 143 16.18 1.12 -1.95
CA LEU A 143 16.57 1.97 -0.82
C LEU A 143 18.08 2.04 -0.67
N ASN A 144 18.79 0.97 -1.04
CA ASN A 144 20.26 0.93 -1.04
C ASN A 144 20.83 1.96 -2.01
N ASP A 145 20.25 2.07 -3.22
CA ASP A 145 20.72 2.99 -4.26
C ASP A 145 19.98 4.34 -4.23
N GLN A 146 18.99 4.49 -3.34
CA GLN A 146 18.08 5.64 -3.29
C GLN A 146 17.43 5.97 -4.65
N LYS A 147 17.00 4.93 -5.38
CA LYS A 147 16.42 5.06 -6.74
C LYS A 147 15.00 4.54 -6.79
N ARG A 148 14.12 5.32 -7.41
CA ARG A 148 12.79 4.87 -7.86
C ARG A 148 12.89 4.47 -9.33
N VAL A 149 12.63 3.21 -9.61
CA VAL A 149 12.74 2.59 -10.93
C VAL A 149 11.33 2.24 -11.42
N PRO A 150 10.81 2.87 -12.48
CA PRO A 150 9.54 2.46 -13.07
C PRO A 150 9.69 1.06 -13.66
N ILE A 151 8.73 0.18 -13.37
CA ILE A 151 8.65 -1.11 -14.06
C ILE A 151 8.42 -0.81 -15.54
N LYS A 152 9.29 -1.35 -16.40
CA LYS A 152 9.22 -1.12 -17.85
C LYS A 152 7.92 -1.69 -18.41
N TYR A 153 7.38 -1.04 -19.44
CA TYR A 153 6.12 -1.47 -20.05
C TYR A 153 6.17 -2.92 -20.55
N GLU A 154 7.29 -3.34 -21.16
CA GLU A 154 7.54 -4.72 -21.61
C GLU A 154 7.35 -5.78 -20.50
N ASP A 155 7.72 -5.45 -19.26
CA ASP A 155 7.52 -6.34 -18.12
C ASP A 155 6.10 -6.22 -17.59
N TYR A 156 5.59 -4.99 -17.49
CA TYR A 156 4.23 -4.70 -17.04
C TYR A 156 3.16 -5.38 -17.90
N GLN A 157 3.39 -5.60 -19.20
CA GLN A 157 2.46 -6.32 -20.07
C GLN A 157 2.13 -7.75 -19.59
N LYS A 158 2.93 -8.31 -18.68
CA LYS A 158 2.67 -9.61 -18.04
C LYS A 158 1.72 -9.52 -16.85
N VAL A 159 1.48 -8.31 -16.32
CA VAL A 159 0.46 -8.05 -15.30
C VAL A 159 -0.91 -8.09 -15.96
N THR A 160 -1.82 -8.88 -15.39
CA THR A 160 -3.22 -8.90 -15.82
C THR A 160 -4.04 -8.08 -14.83
N VAL A 161 -4.92 -7.21 -15.31
CA VAL A 161 -5.81 -6.38 -14.47
C VAL A 161 -7.25 -6.49 -14.96
N ALA A 162 -8.20 -6.54 -14.02
CA ALA A 162 -9.63 -6.41 -14.26
C ALA A 162 -10.22 -5.43 -13.26
N HIS A 163 -11.24 -4.69 -13.69
CA HIS A 163 -11.90 -3.67 -12.88
C HIS A 163 -13.39 -3.65 -13.20
N SER A 164 -14.23 -3.30 -12.22
CA SER A 164 -15.69 -3.31 -12.39
C SER A 164 -16.28 -1.99 -12.89
N LEU A 165 -15.54 -0.88 -12.84
CA LEU A 165 -15.98 0.42 -13.33
C LEU A 165 -15.45 0.69 -14.74
N PRO A 166 -16.02 1.64 -15.49
CA PRO A 166 -15.39 2.14 -16.71
C PRO A 166 -13.96 2.65 -16.44
N LYS A 167 -13.12 2.63 -17.48
CA LYS A 167 -11.74 3.13 -17.39
C LYS A 167 -11.68 4.60 -16.92
N ILE A 168 -12.62 5.42 -17.41
CA ILE A 168 -12.72 6.84 -17.09
C ILE A 168 -14.06 7.10 -16.40
N ASN A 169 -14.00 7.71 -15.22
CA ASN A 169 -15.14 8.18 -14.44
C ASN A 169 -14.96 9.68 -14.18
N ASP A 170 -15.34 10.46 -15.18
CA ASP A 170 -15.31 11.93 -15.19
C ASP A 170 -16.58 12.41 -15.92
N PRO A 171 -17.51 13.14 -15.26
CA PRO A 171 -17.39 13.70 -13.90
C PRO A 171 -17.38 12.65 -12.77
N GLU A 172 -16.87 13.06 -11.61
CA GLU A 172 -16.82 12.23 -10.39
C GLU A 172 -18.20 11.67 -10.00
N ILE A 173 -18.22 10.37 -9.66
CA ILE A 173 -19.42 9.66 -9.19
C ILE A 173 -19.71 10.04 -7.74
N LYS A 174 -20.70 10.90 -7.52
CA LYS A 174 -21.09 11.37 -6.17
C LYS A 174 -21.95 10.40 -5.37
N LYS A 175 -22.55 9.39 -6.01
CA LYS A 175 -23.40 8.38 -5.35
C LYS A 175 -22.56 7.29 -4.70
N LYS A 176 -23.12 6.63 -3.68
CA LYS A 176 -22.52 5.41 -3.10
C LYS A 176 -22.43 4.33 -4.16
N ILE A 177 -21.28 3.67 -4.23
CA ILE A 177 -21.00 2.60 -5.18
C ILE A 177 -19.99 1.61 -4.60
N THR A 178 -20.14 0.35 -4.95
CA THR A 178 -19.10 -0.66 -4.71
C THR A 178 -18.35 -0.91 -6.00
N TRP A 179 -17.02 -0.87 -5.95
CA TRP A 179 -16.18 -1.23 -7.06
C TRP A 179 -15.12 -2.25 -6.67
N TYR A 180 -14.64 -2.96 -7.68
CA TYR A 180 -13.68 -4.04 -7.55
C TYR A 180 -12.52 -3.82 -8.50
N LEU A 181 -11.34 -4.19 -8.04
CA LEU A 181 -10.12 -4.21 -8.83
C LEU A 181 -9.38 -5.50 -8.50
N GLU A 182 -8.99 -6.25 -9.51
CA GLU A 182 -8.25 -7.50 -9.36
C GLU A 182 -7.06 -7.47 -10.30
N TYR A 183 -5.90 -7.92 -9.84
CA TYR A 183 -4.74 -8.09 -10.69
C TYR A 183 -3.89 -9.28 -10.30
N LYS A 184 -3.08 -9.71 -11.26
CA LYS A 184 -2.11 -10.80 -11.13
C LYS A 184 -0.72 -10.30 -11.52
N ILE A 185 0.27 -10.53 -10.65
CA ILE A 185 1.68 -10.19 -10.86
C ILE A 185 2.49 -11.49 -10.95
N PRO A 186 3.14 -11.78 -12.09
CA PRO A 186 4.05 -12.91 -12.19
C PRO A 186 5.29 -12.73 -11.31
N PHE A 187 5.73 -13.77 -10.61
CA PHE A 187 6.96 -13.71 -9.80
C PHE A 187 8.20 -13.46 -10.65
N GLU A 188 8.23 -13.94 -11.89
CA GLU A 188 9.33 -13.66 -12.82
C GLU A 188 9.51 -12.15 -13.11
N LEU A 189 8.43 -11.37 -13.04
CA LEU A 189 8.51 -9.91 -13.14
C LEU A 189 9.25 -9.37 -11.92
N ILE A 190 8.85 -9.80 -10.72
CA ILE A 190 9.43 -9.33 -9.46
C ILE A 190 10.93 -9.71 -9.40
N GLU A 191 11.28 -10.93 -9.79
CA GLU A 191 12.66 -11.47 -9.84
C GLU A 191 13.60 -10.65 -10.73
N LYS A 192 13.08 -9.99 -11.78
CA LYS A 192 13.88 -9.12 -12.66
C LYS A 192 14.38 -7.84 -11.96
N TYR A 193 13.64 -7.36 -10.95
CA TYR A 193 13.93 -6.09 -10.25
C TYR A 193 14.44 -6.30 -8.82
N TYR A 194 14.15 -7.46 -8.22
CA TYR A 194 14.55 -7.79 -6.87
C TYR A 194 15.03 -9.24 -6.77
N LYS A 195 16.19 -9.46 -6.15
CA LYS A 195 16.73 -10.80 -5.91
C LYS A 195 15.94 -11.51 -4.80
N MET A 196 14.89 -12.21 -5.16
CA MET A 196 14.05 -13.02 -4.27
C MET A 196 14.09 -14.51 -4.62
N LYS A 197 13.61 -15.34 -3.69
CA LYS A 197 13.18 -16.72 -3.98
C LYS A 197 11.66 -16.73 -4.04
N LYS A 198 11.07 -17.49 -4.96
CA LYS A 198 9.62 -17.71 -5.00
C LYS A 198 9.11 -18.17 -3.63
N PRO A 199 8.00 -17.60 -3.14
CA PRO A 199 7.52 -17.92 -1.81
C PRO A 199 7.04 -19.36 -1.72
N THR A 200 7.41 -20.02 -0.63
CA THR A 200 6.84 -21.29 -0.18
C THR A 200 6.15 -21.09 1.16
N ALA A 201 5.43 -22.11 1.65
CA ALA A 201 4.83 -22.08 2.98
C ALA A 201 5.85 -21.63 4.04
N GLY A 202 5.46 -20.66 4.88
CA GLY A 202 6.30 -20.02 5.88
C GLY A 202 7.20 -18.89 5.38
N THR A 203 7.18 -18.56 4.08
CA THR A 203 7.90 -17.37 3.58
C THR A 203 7.27 -16.11 4.17
N GLU A 204 8.10 -15.19 4.64
CA GLU A 204 7.67 -13.88 5.13
C GLU A 204 8.08 -12.78 4.18
N TRP A 205 7.12 -11.95 3.81
CA TRP A 205 7.34 -10.67 3.14
C TRP A 205 6.89 -9.53 4.04
N LYS A 206 7.39 -8.32 3.79
CA LYS A 206 6.85 -7.10 4.39
C LYS A 206 5.94 -6.38 3.38
N GLY A 207 4.83 -5.83 3.82
CA GLY A 207 4.01 -5.00 2.94
C GLY A 207 2.90 -4.22 3.63
N ASN A 208 2.22 -3.38 2.86
CA ASN A 208 1.05 -2.62 3.32
C ASN A 208 0.08 -2.34 2.17
N PHE A 209 -1.15 -2.00 2.51
CA PHE A 209 -2.24 -1.74 1.58
C PHE A 209 -2.83 -0.36 1.85
N TYR A 210 -3.14 0.36 0.77
CA TYR A 210 -3.57 1.75 0.87
C TYR A 210 -4.82 2.05 0.04
N LYS A 211 -5.50 3.13 0.42
CA LYS A 211 -6.58 3.76 -0.35
C LYS A 211 -6.41 5.27 -0.29
N CYS A 212 -6.41 5.92 -1.45
CA CYS A 212 -6.33 7.36 -1.56
C CYS A 212 -7.21 7.93 -2.69
N GLY A 213 -7.11 9.25 -2.87
CA GLY A 213 -7.81 10.00 -3.92
C GLY A 213 -7.56 11.49 -3.79
N ASP A 214 -6.33 11.92 -4.07
CA ASP A 214 -5.84 13.27 -3.75
C ASP A 214 -6.64 14.39 -4.45
N LYS A 215 -7.19 14.12 -5.64
CA LYS A 215 -8.03 15.06 -6.39
C LYS A 215 -9.49 14.64 -6.49
N THR A 216 -9.94 13.76 -5.61
CA THR A 216 -11.39 13.60 -5.38
C THR A 216 -11.92 14.82 -4.63
N SER A 217 -13.23 15.01 -4.62
CA SER A 217 -13.85 16.05 -3.80
C SER A 217 -13.66 15.83 -2.28
N HIS A 218 -13.28 14.61 -1.87
CA HIS A 218 -13.06 14.24 -0.47
C HIS A 218 -11.74 13.45 -0.31
N PRO A 219 -10.57 14.13 -0.35
CA PRO A 219 -9.27 13.47 -0.21
C PRO A 219 -9.13 12.72 1.12
N HIS A 220 -8.44 11.58 1.08
CA HIS A 220 -8.24 10.70 2.23
C HIS A 220 -7.01 9.80 1.99
N TRP A 221 -6.41 9.30 3.07
CA TRP A 221 -5.24 8.43 3.03
C TRP A 221 -5.36 7.30 4.06
N LEU A 222 -5.86 6.15 3.63
CA LEU A 222 -6.14 5.00 4.50
C LEU A 222 -5.04 3.95 4.38
N THR A 223 -4.78 3.24 5.47
CA THR A 223 -3.76 2.19 5.53
C THR A 223 -4.27 0.92 6.20
N TRP A 224 -3.68 -0.23 5.85
CA TRP A 224 -3.93 -1.48 6.56
C TRP A 224 -3.10 -1.52 7.85
N ASN A 225 -1.77 -1.61 7.76
CA ASN A 225 -0.89 -1.43 8.90
C ASN A 225 -0.71 0.06 9.18
N LYS A 226 -0.65 0.46 10.45
CA LYS A 226 -0.58 1.86 10.87
C LYS A 226 0.75 2.48 10.40
N VAL A 227 0.70 3.66 9.80
CA VAL A 227 1.87 4.44 9.42
C VAL A 227 1.91 5.70 10.27
N GLU A 228 2.89 5.78 11.17
CA GLU A 228 3.03 6.92 12.08
C GLU A 228 3.97 7.96 11.48
N TYR A 229 3.42 8.94 10.76
CA TYR A 229 4.19 10.05 10.20
C TYR A 229 3.41 11.37 10.28
N PRO A 230 4.07 12.54 10.45
CA PRO A 230 3.38 13.82 10.64
C PRO A 230 2.48 14.25 9.48
N THR A 231 2.79 13.80 8.27
CA THR A 231 2.03 14.09 7.05
C THR A 231 1.71 12.79 6.30
N PRO A 232 0.67 12.75 5.44
CA PRO A 232 0.43 11.59 4.59
C PRO A 232 1.65 11.23 3.73
N ASN A 233 2.18 10.02 3.92
CA ASN A 233 3.32 9.49 3.19
C ASN A 233 3.31 7.95 3.25
N PHE A 234 2.87 7.30 2.17
CA PHE A 234 2.81 5.83 2.08
C PHE A 234 4.16 5.16 1.82
N HIS A 235 5.17 5.91 1.38
CA HIS A 235 6.50 5.40 1.01
C HIS A 235 7.39 5.19 2.25
N MET A 236 6.86 4.52 3.28
CA MET A 236 7.49 4.35 4.59
C MET A 236 7.61 2.84 4.95
N PRO A 237 8.54 2.11 4.32
CA PRO A 237 8.67 0.65 4.41
C PRO A 237 8.96 0.12 5.83
N GLN A 238 9.39 0.97 6.76
CA GLN A 238 9.56 0.63 8.17
C GLN A 238 8.23 0.40 8.92
N TYR A 239 7.09 0.82 8.34
CA TYR A 239 5.75 0.59 8.90
C TYR A 239 4.98 -0.50 8.13
N PHE A 240 5.67 -1.31 7.32
CA PHE A 240 5.03 -2.43 6.64
C PHE A 240 4.66 -3.53 7.64
N GLY A 241 3.45 -4.08 7.48
CA GLY A 241 3.02 -5.28 8.17
C GLY A 241 3.74 -6.53 7.65
N THR A 242 3.43 -7.67 8.24
CA THR A 242 4.00 -8.97 7.85
C THR A 242 3.02 -9.76 7.00
N LEU A 243 3.49 -10.29 5.87
CA LEU A 243 2.75 -11.12 4.95
C LEU A 243 3.34 -12.54 5.01
N ILE A 244 2.57 -13.51 5.48
CA ILE A 244 3.02 -14.90 5.66
C ILE A 244 2.38 -15.76 4.59
N PHE A 245 3.18 -16.43 3.78
CA PHE A 245 2.71 -17.35 2.75
C PHE A 245 2.40 -18.73 3.36
N GLU A 246 1.24 -19.31 3.02
CA GLU A 246 0.76 -20.61 3.53
C GLU A 246 0.69 -21.67 2.43
#